data_AF-A0A1V3FTC9-F1
#
_entry.id   AF-A0A1V3FTC9-F1
#
_cell.length_a   1.000
_cell.length_b   1.000
_cell.length_c   1.000
_cell.angle_alpha   90.00
_cell.angle_beta   90.00
_cell.angle_gamma   90.00
#
_symmetry.space_group_name_H-M   'P 1'
#
loop_
_entity.id
_entity.type
_entity.pdbx_description
1 polymer ?
#
loop_
_entity_poly.entity_id
_entity_poly.type
_entity_poly.pdbx_seq_one_letter_code
_entity_poly.pdbx_strand_id
1 'polypeptide(L)'
;MRWKRFVASVWYALNGIRLAVCYERNMRVHLVAAIIVVVAAAVFRVSKMEWLVLLITIGIVISLEIVNSAIERTVDLVTDEYRPLAKEAKDLAAGAVLVFAFLSIIIGISIFLPYLHVFFKNSLHFHK
;
A
#
# COMPACT_ATOMS: atom_id res chain seq x y z
N MET A 1 31.28 -13.65 10.27
CA MET A 1 30.06 -14.48 10.16
C MET A 1 28.75 -13.68 10.34
N ARG A 2 28.65 -12.67 11.22
CA ARG A 2 27.44 -11.82 11.40
C ARG A 2 27.03 -11.04 10.14
N TRP A 3 27.98 -10.46 9.40
CA TRP A 3 27.69 -9.69 8.19
C TRP A 3 27.05 -10.51 7.07
N LYS A 4 27.56 -11.73 6.81
CA LYS A 4 26.98 -12.65 5.82
C LYS A 4 25.52 -13.03 6.16
N ARG A 5 25.21 -13.18 7.46
CA ARG A 5 23.83 -13.46 7.92
C ARG A 5 22.91 -12.25 7.76
N PHE A 6 23.40 -11.04 8.02
CA PHE A 6 22.63 -9.80 7.83
C PHE A 6 22.29 -9.54 6.35
N VAL A 7 23.28 -9.70 5.46
CA VAL A 7 23.05 -9.56 4.01
C VAL A 7 22.04 -10.61 3.52
N ALA A 8 22.13 -11.83 4.03
CA ALA A 8 21.14 -12.88 3.73
C ALA A 8 19.73 -12.52 4.20
N SER A 9 19.56 -11.96 5.42
CA SER A 9 18.23 -11.55 5.91
C SER A 9 17.62 -10.42 5.08
N VAL A 10 18.44 -9.46 4.61
CA VAL A 10 17.96 -8.41 3.69
C VAL A 10 17.52 -9.02 2.36
N TRP A 11 18.29 -9.97 1.83
CA TRP A 11 17.93 -10.66 0.60
C TRP A 11 16.61 -11.43 0.72
N TYR A 12 16.39 -12.12 1.84
CA TYR A 12 15.12 -12.81 2.11
C TYR A 12 13.94 -11.83 2.20
N ALA A 13 14.11 -10.68 2.84
CA ALA A 13 13.09 -9.64 2.90
C ALA A 13 12.76 -9.08 1.51
N LEU A 14 13.78 -8.78 0.69
CA LEU A 14 13.60 -8.34 -0.69
C LEU A 14 12.90 -9.39 -1.55
N ASN A 15 13.22 -10.67 -1.34
CA ASN A 15 12.53 -11.75 -2.02
C ASN A 15 11.06 -11.83 -1.61
N GLY A 16 10.73 -11.62 -0.34
CA GLY A 16 9.35 -11.53 0.14
C GLY A 16 8.55 -10.41 -0.55
N ILE A 17 9.15 -9.23 -0.68
CA ILE A 17 8.55 -8.11 -1.43
C ILE A 17 8.36 -8.52 -2.90
N ARG A 18 9.37 -9.07 -3.55
CA ARG A 18 9.29 -9.52 -4.96
C ARG A 18 8.16 -10.54 -5.15
N LEU A 19 8.03 -11.52 -4.26
CA LEU A 19 6.97 -12.52 -4.31
C LEU A 19 5.59 -11.85 -4.26
N ALA A 20 5.37 -10.93 -3.31
CA ALA A 20 4.11 -10.20 -3.23
C ALA A 20 3.82 -9.41 -4.52
N VAL A 21 4.81 -8.70 -5.07
CA VAL A 21 4.61 -7.92 -6.31
C VAL A 21 4.30 -8.80 -7.54
N CYS A 22 4.98 -9.95 -7.68
CA CYS A 22 4.83 -10.79 -8.85
C CYS A 22 3.53 -11.61 -8.83
N TYR A 23 3.16 -12.15 -7.66
CA TYR A 23 2.06 -13.10 -7.56
C TYR A 23 0.73 -12.46 -7.16
N GLU A 24 0.75 -11.36 -6.41
CA GLU A 24 -0.47 -10.77 -5.87
C GLU A 24 -1.02 -9.67 -6.78
N ARG A 25 -2.29 -9.81 -7.16
CA ARG A 25 -2.98 -8.78 -7.96
C ARG A 25 -3.22 -7.51 -7.14
N ASN A 26 -3.66 -7.66 -5.90
CA ASN A 26 -3.95 -6.53 -5.01
C ASN A 26 -2.69 -5.71 -4.71
N MET A 27 -1.55 -6.37 -4.46
CA MET A 27 -0.25 -5.69 -4.36
C MET A 27 0.07 -4.80 -5.57
N ARG A 28 -0.12 -5.30 -6.79
CA ARG A 28 0.11 -4.51 -8.00
C ARG A 28 -0.82 -3.30 -8.11
N VAL A 29 -2.08 -3.45 -7.72
CA VAL A 29 -3.05 -2.34 -7.66
C VAL A 29 -2.59 -1.28 -6.65
N HIS A 30 -2.21 -1.69 -5.44
CA HIS A 30 -1.72 -0.78 -4.41
C HIS A 30 -0.43 -0.06 -4.82
N LEU A 31 0.49 -0.74 -5.52
CA LEU A 31 1.71 -0.12 -6.04
C LEU A 31 1.43 0.92 -7.13
N VAL A 32 0.53 0.61 -8.08
CA VAL A 32 0.14 1.59 -9.10
C VAL A 32 -0.51 2.82 -8.45
N ALA A 33 -1.42 2.61 -7.49
CA ALA A 33 -2.03 3.70 -6.74
C ALA A 33 -0.99 4.53 -5.97
N ALA A 34 -0.02 3.87 -5.33
CA ALA A 34 1.07 4.54 -4.63
C ALA A 34 1.92 5.42 -5.57
N ILE A 35 2.25 4.92 -6.77
CA ILE A 35 2.98 5.70 -7.79
C ILE A 35 2.19 6.94 -8.19
N ILE A 36 0.89 6.79 -8.45
CA ILE A 36 0.01 7.92 -8.81
C ILE A 36 0.02 8.97 -7.69
N VAL A 37 -0.12 8.55 -6.43
CA VAL A 37 -0.12 9.45 -5.27
C VAL A 37 1.22 10.16 -5.10
N VAL A 38 2.34 9.46 -5.26
CA VAL A 38 3.69 10.05 -5.17
C VAL A 38 3.93 11.08 -6.28
N VAL A 39 3.52 10.76 -7.51
CA VAL A 39 3.60 11.71 -8.64
C VAL A 39 2.72 12.92 -8.39
N ALA A 40 1.49 12.73 -7.93
CA ALA A 40 0.59 13.82 -7.58
C ALA A 40 1.18 14.71 -6.47
N ALA A 41 1.75 14.12 -5.41
CA ALA A 41 2.40 14.85 -4.33
C ALA A 41 3.56 15.73 -4.83
N ALA A 42 4.34 15.23 -5.78
CA ALA A 42 5.42 15.98 -6.41
C ALA A 42 4.90 17.13 -7.30
N VAL A 43 3.86 16.87 -8.11
CA VAL A 43 3.26 17.86 -9.01
C VAL A 43 2.61 19.01 -8.22
N PHE A 44 1.82 18.68 -7.19
CA PHE A 44 1.16 19.69 -6.34
C PHE A 44 2.08 20.33 -5.31
N ARG A 45 3.34 19.88 -5.20
CA ARG A 45 4.35 20.38 -4.26
C ARG A 45 3.81 20.45 -2.83
N VAL A 46 3.21 19.35 -2.38
CA VAL A 46 2.65 19.24 -1.03
C VAL A 46 3.74 19.47 0.02
N SER A 47 3.35 19.89 1.21
CA SER A 47 4.27 20.17 2.31
C SER A 47 5.06 18.92 2.74
N LYS A 48 6.20 19.14 3.42
CA LYS A 48 7.03 18.04 3.95
C LYS A 48 6.26 17.11 4.89
N MET A 49 5.35 17.66 5.69
CA MET A 49 4.53 16.86 6.61
C MET A 49 3.53 15.99 5.86
N GLU A 50 2.88 16.52 4.83
CA GLU A 50 1.96 15.75 3.99
C GLU A 50 2.70 14.64 3.23
N TRP A 51 3.92 14.91 2.75
CA TRP A 51 4.79 13.88 2.17
C TRP A 51 5.06 12.72 3.14
N LEU A 52 5.43 13.02 4.38
CA LEU A 52 5.69 11.98 5.39
C LEU A 52 4.43 11.17 5.68
N VAL A 53 3.27 11.83 5.80
CA VAL A 53 1.99 11.15 6.00
C VAL A 53 1.68 10.23 4.82
N LEU A 54 1.79 10.71 3.58
CA LEU A 54 1.53 9.90 2.38
C LEU A 54 2.47 8.69 2.30
N LEU A 55 3.76 8.86 2.58
CA LEU A 55 4.74 7.78 2.55
C LEU A 55 4.46 6.73 3.63
N ILE A 56 4.12 7.15 4.85
CA ILE A 56 3.75 6.24 5.94
C ILE A 56 2.46 5.49 5.59
N THR A 57 1.44 6.19 5.10
CA THR A 57 0.18 5.59 4.69
C THR A 57 0.38 4.55 3.59
N ILE A 58 1.13 4.88 2.53
CA ILE A 58 1.48 3.92 1.47
C ILE A 58 2.25 2.73 2.05
N GLY A 59 3.25 3.00 2.91
CA GLY A 59 4.07 1.97 3.54
C GLY A 59 3.25 0.97 4.35
N ILE A 60 2.24 1.45 5.09
CA ILE A 60 1.37 0.58 5.88
C ILE A 60 0.46 -0.26 4.98
N VAL A 61 -0.16 0.31 3.92
CA VAL A 61 -0.99 -0.46 2.98
C VAL A 61 -0.19 -1.61 2.36
N ILE A 62 1.01 -1.31 1.85
CA ILE A 62 1.90 -2.31 1.24
C ILE A 62 2.34 -3.36 2.27
N SER A 63 2.64 -2.94 3.50
CA SER A 63 3.03 -3.87 4.57
C SER A 63 1.89 -4.81 4.95
N LEU A 64 0.66 -4.30 5.06
CA LEU A 64 -0.53 -5.10 5.36
C LEU A 64 -0.83 -6.08 4.23
N GLU A 65 -0.65 -5.68 2.97
CA GLU A 65 -0.81 -6.58 1.83
C GLU A 65 0.22 -7.73 1.88
N ILE A 66 1.50 -7.45 2.20
CA ILE A 66 2.51 -8.50 2.38
C ILE A 66 2.12 -9.45 3.52
N VAL A 67 1.62 -8.92 4.64
CA VAL A 67 1.15 -9.72 5.78
C VAL A 67 -0.05 -10.58 5.38
N ASN A 68 -1.01 -10.03 4.64
CA ASN A 68 -2.14 -10.78 4.10
C ASN A 68 -1.68 -11.96 3.25
N SER A 69 -0.78 -11.71 2.30
CA SER A 69 -0.18 -12.74 1.44
C SER A 69 0.60 -13.80 2.20
N ALA A 70 1.25 -13.44 3.32
CA ALA A 70 1.94 -14.38 4.19
C ALA A 70 0.96 -15.27 4.96
N ILE A 71 -0.15 -14.69 5.45
CA ILE A 71 -1.23 -15.44 6.12
C ILE A 71 -1.88 -16.40 5.13
N GLU A 72 -2.24 -15.94 3.93
CA GLU A 72 -2.82 -16.78 2.88
C GLU A 72 -1.96 -18.01 2.59
N ARG A 73 -0.65 -17.81 2.33
CA ARG A 73 0.30 -18.91 2.11
C ARG A 73 0.44 -19.85 3.30
N THR A 74 0.36 -19.32 4.52
CA THR A 74 0.42 -20.13 5.74
C THR A 74 -0.83 -20.99 5.88
N VAL A 75 -2.00 -20.45 5.55
CA VAL A 75 -3.26 -21.19 5.56
C VAL A 75 -3.27 -22.25 4.44
N ASP A 76 -2.83 -21.90 3.24
CA ASP A 76 -2.71 -22.82 2.10
C ASP A 76 -1.75 -23.97 2.38
N LEU A 77 -0.65 -23.71 3.11
CA LEU A 77 0.27 -24.76 3.55
C LEU A 77 -0.39 -25.78 4.48
N VAL A 78 -1.37 -25.35 5.28
CA VAL A 78 -2.03 -26.21 6.28
C VAL A 78 -3.15 -27.03 5.64
N THR A 79 -3.89 -26.47 4.69
CA THR A 79 -5.02 -27.16 4.08
C THR A 79 -5.39 -26.60 2.71
N ASP A 80 -5.60 -27.50 1.75
CA ASP A 80 -6.16 -27.20 0.42
C ASP A 80 -7.69 -27.44 0.37
N GLU A 81 -8.26 -27.99 1.45
CA GLU A 81 -9.70 -28.23 1.55
C GLU A 81 -10.42 -27.01 2.13
N TYR A 82 -11.67 -26.82 1.73
CA TYR A 82 -12.50 -25.79 2.35
C TYR A 82 -12.71 -26.10 3.84
N ARG A 83 -12.18 -25.23 4.70
CA ARG A 83 -12.37 -25.24 6.15
C ARG A 83 -12.92 -23.89 6.59
N PRO A 84 -14.01 -23.82 7.37
CA PRO A 84 -14.59 -22.56 7.82
C PRO A 84 -13.57 -21.62 8.49
N LEU A 85 -12.72 -22.15 9.38
CA LEU A 85 -11.68 -21.38 10.06
C LEU A 85 -10.58 -20.87 9.10
N ALA A 86 -10.22 -21.65 8.08
CA ALA A 86 -9.25 -21.22 7.07
C ALA A 86 -9.79 -20.05 6.25
N LYS A 87 -11.09 -20.09 5.92
CA LYS A 87 -11.79 -18.98 5.28
C LYS A 87 -11.79 -17.75 6.18
N GLU A 88 -12.20 -17.88 7.44
CA GLU A 88 -12.22 -16.77 8.40
C GLU A 88 -10.85 -16.10 8.57
N ALA A 89 -9.77 -16.90 8.65
CA ALA A 89 -8.41 -16.36 8.76
C ALA A 89 -8.02 -15.50 7.55
N LYS A 90 -8.33 -15.98 6.33
CA LYS A 90 -8.08 -15.23 5.09
C LYS A 90 -8.96 -13.99 4.98
N ASP A 91 -10.24 -14.10 5.32
CA ASP A 91 -11.20 -12.99 5.29
C ASP A 91 -10.79 -11.87 6.26
N LEU A 92 -10.30 -12.21 7.46
CA LEU A 92 -9.81 -11.24 8.44
C LEU A 92 -8.53 -10.53 7.96
N ALA A 93 -7.60 -11.27 7.36
CA ALA A 93 -6.37 -10.71 6.81
C ALA A 93 -6.66 -9.73 5.66
N ALA A 94 -7.53 -10.11 4.72
CA ALA A 94 -7.98 -9.25 3.64
C ALA A 94 -8.79 -8.04 4.17
N GLY A 95 -9.60 -8.24 5.20
CA GLY A 95 -10.34 -7.18 5.89
C GLY A 95 -9.43 -6.11 6.50
N ALA A 96 -8.30 -6.51 7.09
CA ALA A 96 -7.32 -5.57 7.64
C ALA A 96 -6.71 -4.65 6.54
N VAL A 97 -6.36 -5.23 5.39
CA VAL A 97 -5.91 -4.45 4.23
C VAL A 97 -6.99 -3.49 3.77
N LEU A 98 -8.23 -3.97 3.63
CA LEU A 98 -9.36 -3.17 3.14
C LEU A 98 -9.64 -1.96 4.03
N VAL A 99 -9.66 -2.15 5.35
CA VAL A 99 -9.89 -1.07 6.32
C VAL A 99 -8.82 0.01 6.18
N PHE A 100 -7.55 -0.38 6.12
CA PHE A 100 -6.47 0.60 6.03
C PHE A 100 -6.38 1.24 4.64
N ALA A 101 -6.69 0.50 3.57
CA ALA A 101 -6.80 1.04 2.23
C ALA A 101 -7.89 2.11 2.15
N PHE A 102 -9.04 1.90 2.77
CA PHE A 102 -10.10 2.91 2.84
C PHE A 102 -9.65 4.16 3.60
N LEU A 103 -8.99 3.99 4.75
CA LEU A 103 -8.41 5.11 5.49
C LEU A 103 -7.37 5.87 4.66
N SER A 104 -6.54 5.15 3.88
CA SER A 104 -5.54 5.76 3.02
C SER A 104 -6.15 6.69 1.96
N ILE A 105 -7.32 6.31 1.42
CA ILE A 105 -8.07 7.11 0.46
C ILE A 105 -8.57 8.40 1.11
N ILE A 106 -9.12 8.31 2.33
CA ILE A 106 -9.59 9.47 3.08
C ILE A 106 -8.43 10.45 3.35
N ILE A 107 -7.27 9.93 3.79
CA ILE A 107 -6.07 10.73 4.04
C ILE A 107 -5.61 11.41 2.74
N GLY A 108 -5.51 10.65 1.64
CA GLY A 108 -5.12 11.17 0.34
C GLY A 108 -6.06 12.29 -0.14
N ILE A 109 -7.38 12.07 -0.08
CA ILE A 109 -8.36 13.10 -0.44
C ILE A 109 -8.19 14.34 0.44
N SER A 110 -8.06 14.16 1.76
CA SER A 110 -7.94 15.28 2.70
C SER A 110 -6.70 16.15 2.41
N ILE A 111 -5.59 15.52 2.02
CA ILE A 111 -4.37 16.21 1.63
C ILE A 111 -4.54 16.91 0.27
N PHE A 112 -5.04 16.21 -0.76
CA PHE A 112 -5.07 16.77 -2.13
C PHE A 112 -6.23 17.75 -2.40
N LEU A 113 -7.31 17.71 -1.63
CA LEU A 113 -8.49 18.56 -1.81
C LEU A 113 -8.16 20.07 -1.85
N PRO A 114 -7.39 20.66 -0.91
CA PRO A 114 -7.04 22.08 -0.98
C PRO A 114 -6.20 22.43 -2.23
N TYR A 115 -5.27 21.56 -2.63
CA TYR A 115 -4.42 21.78 -3.81
C TYR A 115 -5.24 21.74 -5.10
N LEU A 116 -6.18 20.80 -5.22
CA LEU A 116 -7.08 20.71 -6.35
C LEU A 116 -7.97 21.96 -6.44
N HIS A 117 -8.54 22.41 -5.33
CA HIS A 117 -9.38 23.60 -5.30
C HIS A 117 -8.63 24.86 -5.78
N VAL A 118 -7.39 25.06 -5.32
CA VAL A 118 -6.54 26.16 -5.78
C VAL A 118 -6.19 26.03 -7.26
N PHE A 119 -5.81 24.83 -7.71
CA PHE A 119 -5.46 24.55 -9.10
C PHE A 119 -6.63 24.87 -10.06
N PHE A 120 -7.83 24.39 -9.75
CA PHE A 120 -9.02 24.66 -10.58
C PHE A 120 -9.39 26.14 -10.57
N LYS A 121 -9.35 26.83 -9.42
CA LYS A 121 -9.63 28.26 -9.35
C LYS A 121 -8.70 29.08 -10.24
N ASN A 122 -7.40 28.77 -10.23
CA ASN A 122 -6.43 29.45 -11.08
C ASN A 122 -6.66 29.15 -12.57
N SER A 123 -6.99 27.90 -12.92
CA SER A 123 -7.26 27.52 -14.32
C SER A 123 -8.51 28.20 -14.90
N LEU A 124 -9.55 28.42 -14.10
CA LEU A 124 -10.77 29.11 -14.52
C LEU A 124 -10.58 30.61 -14.74
N HIS A 125 -9.57 31.23 -14.13
CA HIS A 125 -9.26 32.65 -14.32
C HIS A 125 -8.51 32.94 -15.63
N PHE A 126 -7.79 31.96 -16.18
CA PHE A 126 -7.10 32.09 -17.48
C PHE A 126 -8.02 31.94 -18.72
N HIS A 127 -9.29 31.59 -18.52
CA HIS A 127 -10.27 31.44 -19.60
C HIS A 127 -11.33 32.56 -19.64
N LYS A 128 -11.09 33.66 -18.92
CA LYS A 128 -11.80 34.94 -19.07
C LYS A 128 -10.80 36.01 -19.46
#